data_AF-A0A7Y7YL81-F1
#
_entry.id   AF-A0A7Y7YL81-F1
#
_cell.length_a   1.000
_cell.length_b   1.000
_cell.length_c   1.000
_cell.angle_alpha   90.00
_cell.angle_beta   90.00
_cell.angle_gamma   90.00
#
_symmetry.space_group_name_H-M   'P 1'
#
loop_
_entity.id
_entity.type
_entity.pdbx_description
1 polymer ?
#
loop_
_entity_poly.entity_id
_entity_poly.type
_entity_poly.pdbx_seq_one_letter_code
_entity_poly.pdbx_strand_id
1 'polypeptide(L)'
;MKFLPFAVATLVGVAGIAHAAPVSYTCEESAITEGLETEWTAVLDVDYQTGAFRQFTVKNKTYTGFTMNTQAVNAWNSMVREDDAPALAFYEKDYNPRKINGTYQIGLFGVTRGVKAGDVIKIMPPFDEPAYFCYKKGSLKDKIMTDLRRSHNARVTGQ
;
A
#
# COMPACT_ATOMS: atom_id res chain seq x y z
N MET A 1 -7.94 -7.69 61.43
CA MET A 1 -8.51 -7.14 60.18
C MET A 1 -8.03 -8.00 59.03
N LYS A 2 -8.93 -8.72 58.33
CA LYS A 2 -8.61 -9.61 57.20
C LYS A 2 -8.74 -8.80 55.91
N PHE A 3 -7.64 -8.62 55.17
CA PHE A 3 -7.67 -8.04 53.83
C PHE A 3 -7.96 -9.15 52.82
N LEU A 4 -9.05 -9.00 52.06
CA LEU A 4 -9.33 -9.75 50.84
C LEU A 4 -8.77 -8.95 49.67
N PRO A 5 -7.87 -9.49 48.84
CA PRO A 5 -7.56 -8.86 47.57
C PRO A 5 -8.73 -9.12 46.61
N PHE A 6 -9.45 -8.06 46.25
CA PHE A 6 -10.32 -8.06 45.09
C PHE A 6 -9.45 -8.28 43.85
N ALA A 7 -9.44 -9.51 43.32
CA ALA A 7 -9.00 -9.77 41.97
C ALA A 7 -10.02 -9.13 41.02
N VAL A 8 -9.74 -7.91 40.58
CA VAL A 8 -10.41 -7.33 39.41
C VAL A 8 -9.90 -8.13 38.22
N ALA A 9 -10.69 -9.13 37.81
CA ALA A 9 -10.54 -9.76 36.51
C ALA A 9 -10.90 -8.70 35.46
N THR A 10 -9.90 -7.92 35.04
CA THR A 10 -9.99 -7.12 33.82
C THR A 10 -9.97 -8.09 32.64
N LEU A 11 -11.14 -8.64 32.34
CA LEU A 11 -11.51 -9.06 30.99
C LEU A 11 -11.50 -7.81 30.11
N VAL A 12 -10.30 -7.37 29.71
CA VAL A 12 -10.16 -6.55 28.52
C VAL A 12 -10.35 -7.52 27.37
N GLY A 13 -11.62 -7.77 27.05
CA GLY A 13 -12.00 -8.36 25.78
C GLY A 13 -11.39 -7.50 24.69
N VAL A 14 -10.32 -7.99 24.08
CA VAL A 14 -9.77 -7.41 22.85
C VAL A 14 -10.71 -7.80 21.71
N ALA A 15 -11.91 -7.25 21.74
CA ALA A 15 -12.77 -7.20 20.58
C ALA A 15 -12.13 -6.22 19.60
N GLY A 16 -11.53 -6.74 18.53
CA GLY A 16 -11.08 -5.91 17.41
C GLY A 16 -9.65 -6.14 16.91
N ILE A 17 -9.06 -7.32 17.08
CA ILE A 17 -7.81 -7.64 16.38
C ILE A 17 -8.17 -7.91 14.92
N ALA A 18 -8.02 -6.87 14.10
CA ALA A 18 -8.20 -6.90 12.65
C ALA A 18 -7.51 -8.13 12.05
N HIS A 19 -8.32 -9.02 11.46
CA HIS A 19 -7.80 -10.18 10.74
C HIS A 19 -6.90 -9.70 9.59
N ALA A 20 -5.68 -10.23 9.55
CA ALA A 20 -4.82 -10.19 8.38
C ALA A 20 -5.60 -10.74 7.18
N ALA A 21 -6.13 -9.85 6.37
CA ALA A 21 -6.96 -10.15 5.22
C ALA A 21 -6.36 -9.48 3.99
N PRO A 22 -6.34 -10.16 2.84
CA PRO A 22 -5.88 -9.57 1.60
C PRO A 22 -6.63 -8.26 1.30
N VAL A 23 -5.88 -7.19 1.07
CA VAL A 23 -6.42 -5.87 0.73
C VAL A 23 -6.39 -5.71 -0.77
N SER A 24 -7.55 -5.42 -1.36
CA SER A 24 -7.67 -5.14 -2.79
C SER A 24 -7.43 -3.67 -3.07
N TYR A 25 -6.71 -3.40 -4.15
CA TYR A 25 -6.40 -2.06 -4.65
C TYR A 25 -6.80 -1.92 -6.11
N THR A 26 -7.23 -0.72 -6.50
CA THR A 26 -7.32 -0.27 -7.89
C THR A 26 -6.00 0.39 -8.25
N CYS A 27 -5.35 -0.07 -9.31
CA CYS A 27 -4.06 0.43 -9.76
C CYS A 27 -4.18 1.17 -11.08
N GLU A 28 -3.33 2.19 -11.25
CA GLU A 28 -3.12 2.92 -12.49
C GLU A 28 -1.62 3.16 -12.71
N GLU A 29 -1.24 3.41 -13.96
CA GLU A 29 0.15 3.73 -14.31
C GLU A 29 0.54 5.09 -13.71
N SER A 30 1.78 5.22 -13.23
CA SER A 30 2.21 6.49 -12.63
C SER A 30 2.44 7.60 -13.65
N ALA A 31 2.44 7.29 -14.93
CA ALA A 31 2.61 8.25 -16.02
C ALA A 31 1.25 8.51 -16.68
N ILE A 32 0.85 9.80 -16.72
CA ILE A 32 -0.34 10.24 -17.45
C ILE A 32 -0.06 10.06 -18.94
N THR A 33 -0.91 9.32 -19.63
CA THR A 33 -0.84 9.20 -21.09
C THR A 33 -1.82 10.19 -21.72
N GLU A 34 -1.56 10.61 -22.96
CA GLU A 34 -2.54 11.39 -23.73
C GLU A 34 -3.78 10.55 -24.12
N GLY A 35 -3.74 9.23 -23.88
CA GLY A 35 -4.77 8.27 -24.23
C GLY A 35 -5.74 7.95 -23.10
N LEU A 36 -6.46 6.83 -23.26
CA LEU A 36 -7.37 6.31 -22.25
C LEU A 36 -6.59 5.80 -21.03
N GLU A 37 -6.98 6.29 -19.87
CA GLU A 37 -6.44 5.83 -18.60
C GLU A 37 -7.11 4.50 -18.22
N THR A 38 -6.28 3.48 -18.00
CA THR A 38 -6.73 2.12 -17.68
C THR A 38 -6.56 1.81 -16.19
N GLU A 39 -7.39 0.91 -15.67
CA GLU A 39 -7.21 0.37 -14.33
C GLU A 39 -7.10 -1.14 -14.34
N TRP A 40 -6.47 -1.68 -13.30
CA TRP A 40 -6.53 -3.10 -12.97
C TRP A 40 -6.51 -3.27 -11.46
N THR A 41 -6.70 -4.51 -11.01
CA THR A 41 -6.68 -4.83 -9.58
C THR A 41 -5.32 -5.36 -9.15
N ALA A 42 -4.87 -4.92 -7.98
CA ALA A 42 -3.86 -5.60 -7.20
C ALA A 42 -4.45 -6.08 -5.87
N VAL A 43 -3.87 -7.13 -5.31
CA VAL A 43 -4.21 -7.65 -3.99
C VAL A 43 -2.93 -7.80 -3.19
N LEU A 44 -2.83 -7.10 -2.07
CA LEU A 44 -1.72 -7.16 -1.15
C LEU A 44 -2.16 -7.87 0.12
N ASP A 45 -1.49 -8.97 0.47
CA ASP A 45 -1.71 -9.69 1.71
C ASP A 45 -0.53 -9.42 2.66
N VAL A 46 -0.74 -8.44 3.53
CA VAL A 46 0.19 -8.01 4.56
C VAL A 46 -0.54 -8.00 5.89
N ASP A 47 0.11 -8.53 6.91
CA ASP A 47 -0.30 -8.36 8.28
C ASP A 47 0.16 -6.99 8.76
N TYR A 48 -0.76 -6.02 8.82
CA TYR A 48 -0.44 -4.66 9.23
C TYR A 48 -0.09 -4.53 10.73
N GLN A 49 -0.40 -5.54 11.55
CA GLN A 49 -0.01 -5.53 12.96
C GLN A 49 1.44 -5.93 13.14
N THR A 50 1.88 -6.95 12.40
CA THR A 50 3.24 -7.48 12.49
C THR A 50 4.17 -6.95 11.39
N GLY A 51 3.62 -6.26 10.39
CA GLY A 51 4.33 -5.87 9.16
C GLY A 51 4.67 -7.04 8.24
N ALA A 52 4.20 -8.27 8.54
CA ALA A 52 4.60 -9.46 7.80
C ALA A 52 3.96 -9.50 6.40
N PHE A 53 4.80 -9.58 5.38
CA PHE A 53 4.36 -9.75 4.00
C PHE A 53 4.14 -11.23 3.70
N ARG A 54 2.98 -11.55 3.11
CA ARG A 54 2.67 -12.93 2.71
C ARG A 54 2.74 -13.08 1.20
N GLN A 55 1.93 -12.31 0.48
CA GLN A 55 1.87 -12.37 -0.97
C GLN A 55 1.35 -11.08 -1.58
N PHE A 56 1.62 -10.92 -2.87
CA PHE A 56 1.12 -9.82 -3.66
C PHE A 56 0.70 -10.32 -5.04
N THR A 57 -0.50 -9.95 -5.47
CA THR A 57 -1.03 -10.29 -6.79
C THR A 57 -1.27 -9.02 -7.59
N VAL A 58 -0.78 -8.96 -8.83
CA VAL A 58 -1.05 -7.86 -9.76
C VAL A 58 -1.01 -8.38 -11.19
N LYS A 59 -1.88 -7.86 -12.06
CA LYS A 59 -1.96 -8.28 -13.49
C LYS A 59 -1.98 -9.82 -13.64
N ASN A 60 -2.76 -10.50 -12.79
CA ASN A 60 -2.89 -11.97 -12.72
C ASN A 60 -1.60 -12.75 -12.38
N LYS A 61 -0.54 -12.09 -11.90
CA LYS A 61 0.68 -12.72 -11.41
C LYS A 61 0.76 -12.59 -9.89
N THR A 62 1.08 -13.69 -9.22
CA THR A 62 1.29 -13.73 -7.76
C THR A 62 2.77 -13.81 -7.44
N TYR A 63 3.21 -12.97 -6.52
CA TYR A 63 4.59 -12.85 -6.07
C TYR A 63 4.66 -13.05 -4.56
N THR A 64 5.65 -13.81 -4.12
CA THR A 64 5.95 -14.10 -2.71
C THR A 64 7.42 -13.85 -2.41
N GLY A 65 7.80 -13.92 -1.12
CA GLY A 65 9.19 -13.81 -0.69
C GLY A 65 9.73 -12.38 -0.66
N PHE A 66 8.87 -11.40 -0.40
CA PHE A 66 9.32 -10.04 -0.15
C PHE A 66 9.80 -9.89 1.29
N THR A 67 10.79 -9.03 1.49
CA THR A 67 11.29 -8.65 2.81
C THR A 67 11.19 -7.14 2.99
N MET A 68 10.92 -6.70 4.21
CA MET A 68 10.89 -5.27 4.52
C MET A 68 12.30 -4.68 4.50
N ASN A 69 12.50 -3.64 3.69
CA ASN A 69 13.73 -2.85 3.64
C ASN A 69 13.56 -1.58 4.49
N THR A 70 14.05 -1.64 5.74
CA THR A 70 13.99 -0.51 6.68
C THR A 70 14.86 0.68 6.25
N GLN A 71 15.94 0.43 5.49
CA GLN A 71 16.78 1.51 4.97
C GLN A 71 16.05 2.31 3.90
N ALA A 72 15.29 1.64 3.02
CA ALA A 72 14.46 2.31 2.01
C ALA A 72 13.36 3.18 2.66
N VAL A 73 12.74 2.70 3.74
CA VAL A 73 11.77 3.49 4.53
C VAL A 73 12.41 4.76 5.07
N ASN A 74 13.58 4.65 5.71
CA ASN A 74 14.29 5.80 6.26
C ASN A 74 14.73 6.79 5.18
N ALA A 75 15.26 6.29 4.06
CA ALA A 75 15.66 7.11 2.93
C ALA A 75 14.47 7.88 2.35
N TRP A 76 13.33 7.20 2.10
CA TRP A 76 12.11 7.85 1.64
C TRP A 76 11.66 8.95 2.61
N ASN A 77 11.57 8.62 3.90
CA ASN A 77 11.08 9.54 4.92
C ASN A 77 12.04 10.74 5.16
N SER A 78 13.30 10.64 4.76
CA SER A 78 14.22 11.80 4.77
C SER A 78 14.04 12.76 3.58
N MET A 79 13.35 12.34 2.53
CA MET A 79 13.15 13.09 1.28
C MET A 79 11.73 13.63 1.10
N VAL A 80 10.75 13.11 1.84
CA VAL A 80 9.35 13.55 1.77
C VAL A 80 9.17 14.94 2.38
N ARG A 81 8.24 15.72 1.79
CA ARG A 81 7.83 17.02 2.36
C ARG A 81 6.86 16.79 3.52
N GLU A 82 6.66 17.82 4.35
CA GLU A 82 5.78 17.77 5.52
C GLU A 82 4.34 17.32 5.20
N ASP A 83 3.85 17.62 3.99
CA ASP A 83 2.51 17.27 3.53
C ASP A 83 2.43 15.90 2.81
N ASP A 84 3.57 15.29 2.49
CA ASP A 84 3.59 14.00 1.79
C ASP A 84 3.35 12.87 2.79
N ALA A 85 2.67 11.80 2.36
CA ALA A 85 2.51 10.63 3.21
C ALA A 85 3.87 9.96 3.49
N PRO A 86 4.25 9.75 4.76
CA PRO A 86 5.46 9.00 5.07
C PRO A 86 5.30 7.55 4.61
N ALA A 87 6.39 6.88 4.27
CA ALA A 87 6.39 5.44 4.06
C ALA A 87 6.29 4.71 5.42
N LEU A 88 5.38 3.74 5.49
CA LEU A 88 5.26 2.79 6.61
C LEU A 88 6.16 1.58 6.40
N ALA A 89 6.23 1.09 5.16
CA ALA A 89 7.03 -0.06 4.79
C ALA A 89 7.44 0.02 3.32
N PHE A 90 8.64 -0.47 3.02
CA PHE A 90 9.05 -0.84 1.67
C PHE A 90 9.35 -2.33 1.67
N TYR A 91 8.65 -3.06 0.83
CA TYR A 91 8.87 -4.48 0.63
C TYR A 91 9.62 -4.70 -0.67
N GLU A 92 10.67 -5.50 -0.62
CA GLU A 92 11.52 -5.76 -1.77
C GLU A 92 11.64 -7.26 -2.00
N LYS A 93 11.47 -7.68 -3.26
CA LYS A 93 11.67 -9.06 -3.69
C LYS A 93 13.04 -9.18 -4.33
N ASP A 94 13.82 -10.17 -3.89
CA ASP A 94 15.17 -10.41 -4.39
C ASP A 94 16.13 -9.24 -4.09
N TYR A 95 16.00 -8.64 -2.88
CA TYR A 95 16.89 -7.56 -2.44
C TYR A 95 18.36 -7.99 -2.53
N ASN A 96 19.11 -7.25 -3.32
CA ASN A 96 20.55 -7.40 -3.42
C ASN A 96 21.18 -6.02 -3.24
N PRO A 97 21.89 -5.75 -2.14
CA PRO A 97 22.49 -4.44 -1.87
C PRO A 97 23.54 -4.03 -2.91
N ARG A 98 24.01 -4.96 -3.75
CA ARG A 98 24.93 -4.71 -4.87
C ARG A 98 24.21 -4.48 -6.21
N LYS A 99 22.90 -4.75 -6.26
CA LYS A 99 22.03 -4.48 -7.41
C LYS A 99 20.87 -3.62 -6.93
N ILE A 100 21.12 -2.32 -6.80
CA ILE A 100 20.08 -1.30 -6.59
C ILE A 100 19.04 -1.36 -7.73
N ASN A 101 19.46 -1.92 -8.86
CA ASN A 101 18.77 -1.93 -10.12
C ASN A 101 18.20 -3.35 -10.42
N GLY A 102 16.86 -3.47 -10.45
CA GLY A 102 16.14 -4.63 -10.99
C GLY A 102 15.24 -5.36 -10.00
N THR A 103 15.04 -4.80 -8.81
CA THR A 103 14.29 -5.39 -7.71
C THR A 103 12.83 -4.97 -7.76
N TYR A 104 11.90 -5.89 -7.55
CA TYR A 104 10.49 -5.55 -7.42
C TYR A 104 10.25 -4.94 -6.04
N GLN A 105 9.68 -3.73 -5.98
CA GLN A 105 9.44 -3.02 -4.73
C GLN A 105 7.98 -2.62 -4.56
N ILE A 106 7.49 -2.68 -3.33
CA ILE A 106 6.15 -2.23 -2.95
C ILE A 106 6.30 -1.29 -1.76
N GLY A 107 6.04 0.00 -1.99
CA GLY A 107 5.96 1.01 -0.95
C GLY A 107 4.54 1.13 -0.41
N LEU A 108 4.40 1.05 0.92
CA LEU A 108 3.16 1.26 1.66
C LEU A 108 3.23 2.59 2.40
N PHE A 109 2.22 3.45 2.21
CA PHE A 109 2.25 4.81 2.76
C PHE A 109 1.31 5.01 3.95
N GLY A 110 1.68 5.99 4.78
CA GLY A 110 1.01 6.39 5.99
C GLY A 110 -0.14 7.35 5.75
N VAL A 111 -0.54 8.02 6.82
CA VAL A 111 -1.62 9.01 6.78
C VAL A 111 -1.10 10.30 6.15
N THR A 112 -1.87 10.85 5.21
CA THR A 112 -1.79 12.26 4.80
C THR A 112 -3.21 12.74 4.53
N ARG A 113 -3.40 14.04 4.29
CA ARG A 113 -4.68 14.73 3.98
C ARG A 113 -5.75 13.82 3.34
N GLY A 114 -6.70 13.33 4.15
CA GLY A 114 -7.83 12.51 3.69
C GLY A 114 -7.52 11.07 3.27
N VAL A 115 -6.27 10.62 3.44
CA VAL A 115 -5.76 9.27 3.13
C VAL A 115 -5.43 8.56 4.43
N LYS A 116 -5.98 7.36 4.64
CA LYS A 116 -5.64 6.55 5.82
C LYS A 116 -4.37 5.75 5.55
N ALA A 117 -3.72 5.33 6.63
CA ALA A 117 -2.58 4.41 6.56
C ALA A 117 -2.92 3.18 5.71
N GLY A 118 -2.08 2.92 4.71
CA GLY A 118 -2.22 1.80 3.78
C GLY A 118 -3.31 1.94 2.72
N ASP A 119 -3.99 3.10 2.62
CA ASP A 119 -4.92 3.37 1.52
C ASP A 119 -4.18 3.56 0.19
N VAL A 120 -2.88 3.88 0.21
CA VAL A 120 -2.05 4.06 -0.99
C VAL A 120 -0.84 3.14 -0.92
N ILE A 121 -0.59 2.44 -2.03
CA ILE A 121 0.67 1.75 -2.29
C ILE A 121 1.28 2.24 -3.61
N LYS A 122 2.61 2.18 -3.70
CA LYS A 122 3.35 2.36 -4.95
C LYS A 122 4.05 1.06 -5.27
N ILE A 123 3.87 0.57 -6.48
CA ILE A 123 4.55 -0.61 -6.99
C ILE A 123 5.62 -0.13 -7.96
N MET A 124 6.85 -0.57 -7.75
CA MET A 124 7.99 -0.27 -8.61
C MET A 124 8.54 -1.60 -9.13
N PRO A 125 8.09 -2.05 -10.31
CA PRO A 125 8.62 -3.24 -10.93
C PRO A 125 10.06 -3.01 -11.47
N PRO A 126 10.76 -4.06 -11.92
CA PRO A 126 12.06 -3.93 -12.59
C PRO A 126 12.00 -3.03 -13.84
N PHE A 127 13.15 -2.50 -14.28
CA PHE A 127 13.32 -1.39 -15.26
C PHE A 127 12.40 -1.35 -16.48
N ASP A 128 11.96 -2.49 -16.97
CA ASP A 128 11.21 -2.58 -18.23
C ASP A 128 9.70 -2.42 -18.03
N GLU A 129 9.24 -2.15 -16.81
CA GLU A 129 7.84 -1.93 -16.49
C GLU A 129 7.61 -0.57 -15.80
N PRO A 130 6.53 0.16 -16.13
CA PRO A 130 6.22 1.42 -15.48
C PRO A 130 5.85 1.21 -14.01
N ALA A 131 6.16 2.20 -13.16
CA ALA A 131 5.66 2.20 -11.79
C ALA A 131 4.15 2.41 -11.77
N TYR A 132 3.52 1.93 -10.70
CA TYR A 132 2.07 1.99 -10.52
C TYR A 132 1.74 2.64 -9.18
N PHE A 133 0.71 3.48 -9.17
CA PHE A 133 0.05 3.86 -7.93
C PHE A 133 -1.21 3.02 -7.78
N CYS A 134 -1.46 2.54 -6.56
CA CYS A 134 -2.69 1.83 -6.28
C CYS A 134 -3.37 2.35 -5.03
N TYR A 135 -4.69 2.37 -5.09
CA TYR A 135 -5.57 2.93 -4.09
C TYR A 135 -6.47 1.83 -3.55
N LYS A 136 -6.57 1.72 -2.22
CA LYS A 136 -7.35 0.67 -1.56
C LYS A 136 -8.80 0.79 -1.99
N LYS A 137 -9.37 -0.30 -2.50
CA LYS A 137 -10.75 -0.31 -3.03
C LYS A 137 -11.73 0.21 -1.99
N GLY A 138 -12.56 1.17 -2.39
CA GLY A 138 -13.56 1.82 -1.56
C GLY A 138 -13.04 2.93 -0.65
N SER A 139 -11.72 3.17 -0.60
CA SER A 139 -11.14 4.32 0.11
C SER A 139 -11.56 5.64 -0.53
N LEU A 140 -11.41 6.76 0.20
CA LEU A 140 -11.69 8.09 -0.35
C LEU A 140 -10.80 8.37 -1.58
N LYS A 141 -9.51 7.99 -1.51
CA LYS A 141 -8.57 8.21 -2.60
C LYS A 141 -8.94 7.40 -3.84
N ASP A 142 -9.32 6.13 -3.67
CA ASP A 142 -9.80 5.27 -4.76
C ASP A 142 -11.00 5.88 -5.49
N LYS A 143 -11.97 6.40 -4.75
CA LYS A 143 -13.14 7.09 -5.34
C LYS A 143 -12.74 8.33 -6.14
N ILE A 144 -11.90 9.20 -5.56
CA ILE A 144 -11.44 10.42 -6.23
C ILE A 144 -10.70 10.08 -7.53
N MET A 145 -9.77 9.13 -7.49
CA MET A 145 -8.98 8.75 -8.67
C MET A 145 -9.86 8.07 -9.74
N THR A 146 -10.83 7.26 -9.32
CA THR A 146 -11.83 6.65 -10.23
C THR A 146 -12.64 7.73 -10.96
N ASP A 147 -13.13 8.74 -10.24
CA ASP A 147 -13.92 9.82 -10.84
C ASP A 147 -13.06 10.70 -11.78
N LEU A 148 -11.82 11.01 -11.39
CA LEU A 148 -10.88 11.74 -12.25
C LEU A 148 -10.60 10.99 -13.55
N ARG A 149 -10.35 9.68 -13.46
CA ARG A 149 -10.12 8.83 -14.63
C ARG A 149 -11.34 8.72 -15.52
N ARG A 150 -12.54 8.56 -14.94
CA ARG A 150 -13.79 8.59 -15.71
C ARG A 150 -13.96 9.91 -16.44
N SER A 151 -13.71 11.04 -15.76
CA SER A 151 -13.79 12.37 -16.37
C SER A 151 -12.77 12.56 -17.49
N HIS A 152 -11.54 12.09 -17.32
CA HIS A 152 -10.51 12.14 -18.36
C HIS A 152 -10.91 11.30 -19.58
N ASN A 153 -11.33 10.05 -19.36
CA ASN A 153 -11.74 9.16 -20.44
C ASN A 153 -12.96 9.68 -21.20
N ALA A 154 -13.95 10.26 -20.50
CA ALA A 154 -15.09 10.90 -21.15
C ALA A 154 -14.64 12.01 -22.11
N ARG A 155 -13.76 12.91 -21.64
CA ARG A 155 -13.16 13.97 -22.47
C ARG A 155 -12.39 13.41 -23.68
N VAL A 156 -11.56 12.37 -23.49
CA VAL A 156 -10.78 11.75 -24.58
C VAL A 156 -11.70 11.12 -25.64
N THR A 157 -12.82 10.52 -25.22
CA THR A 157 -13.79 9.88 -26.13
C THR A 157 -14.86 10.82 -26.69
N GLY A 158 -14.91 12.09 -26.26
CA GLY A 158 -15.93 13.06 -26.67
C GLY A 158 -17.32 12.80 -26.08
N GLN A 159 -17.39 12.13 -24.91
CA GLN A 159 -18.62 11.87 -24.14
C GLN A 159 -18.84 12.90 -23.03
#